data_AF-A0A1E7LGI0-F1
#
_entry.id   AF-A0A1E7LGI0-F1
#
_cell.length_a   1.000
_cell.length_b   1.000
_cell.length_c   1.000
_cell.angle_alpha   90.00
_cell.angle_beta   90.00
_cell.angle_gamma   90.00
#
_symmetry.space_group_name_H-M   'P 1'
#
loop_
_entity.id
_entity.type
_entity.pdbx_description
1 polymer ?
#
loop_
_entity_poly.entity_id
_entity_poly.type
_entity_poly.pdbx_seq_one_letter_code
_entity_poly.pdbx_strand_id
1 'polypeptide(L)'
;MSSENEQSADQGAGADGSGAGAPEQLALIRETVRRAKVPRAKPRTWRGAALAERLPVARVLVNKGVLHLDQFFDYAVPAELDAEAQPGVRVRVRFGAGRRNVQGGRREGGGLIDGFIVERRAESDYQGALAALAYVVSPEPVLGPELLALSRAVADRYAGSLADVLQLAVPPRNGRAESRPSPEPLPPPPPPEPGTWERYGQGPAFLRALAEGGAPRAVWTALPGPHWPAEIARAVAATLSSGRGALVVVPDGRAAGRVDAALTEVLGTGRHALLTADSGPEKRYRQWLAVRRGSVRAVVGTRAAMFAPVRDLGLVAVWDDGDASHSDTNAPFPHVREVLELRAAQGRCAFLLGGLSCTVEAAQLVESGWALPLLADREQLRRAAPLIRTVGDGELARDGAARSARLPSLAWQTVRDGLRTGPVLVQVPRR
;
A
#
# COMPACT_ATOMS: atom_id res chain seq x y z
N MET A 1 -3.69 60.28 -38.04
CA MET A 1 -4.12 60.78 -36.72
C MET A 1 -2.90 60.62 -35.82
N SER A 2 -1.90 61.50 -35.97
CA SER A 2 -1.84 62.83 -35.33
C SER A 2 -1.86 62.62 -33.82
N SER A 3 -0.86 62.98 -33.00
CA SER A 3 0.18 64.02 -33.08
C SER A 3 1.01 63.85 -31.77
N GLU A 4 2.34 63.84 -31.81
CA GLU A 4 3.24 64.95 -31.35
C GLU A 4 3.14 65.22 -29.82
N ASN A 5 4.18 65.44 -29.02
CA ASN A 5 5.51 66.02 -29.25
C ASN A 5 6.45 65.70 -28.05
N GLU A 6 7.73 65.36 -28.31
CA GLU A 6 8.97 66.15 -28.08
C GLU A 6 9.60 65.94 -26.67
N GLN A 7 10.79 65.33 -26.56
CA GLN A 7 12.16 65.87 -26.74
C GLN A 7 12.46 67.01 -25.74
N SER A 8 13.57 67.08 -24.99
CA SER A 8 14.99 66.79 -25.27
C SER A 8 15.76 66.73 -23.92
N ALA A 9 16.63 65.74 -23.68
CA ALA A 9 18.10 65.79 -23.79
C ALA A 9 18.82 66.87 -22.95
N ASP A 10 19.61 66.44 -21.96
CA ASP A 10 20.93 67.03 -21.67
C ASP A 10 21.88 65.96 -21.10
N GLN A 11 23.15 66.04 -21.51
CA GLN A 11 24.26 65.13 -21.17
C GLN A 11 25.13 65.74 -20.07
N GLY A 12 25.69 64.92 -19.18
CA GLY A 12 26.75 65.36 -18.27
C GLY A 12 27.40 64.20 -17.54
N ALA A 13 28.68 63.98 -17.80
CA ALA A 13 29.51 62.85 -17.38
C ALA A 13 29.97 62.92 -15.91
N GLY A 14 30.34 61.74 -15.36
CA GLY A 14 31.50 61.64 -14.44
C GLY A 14 31.29 60.94 -13.10
N ALA A 15 32.13 59.91 -12.90
CA ALA A 15 32.75 59.45 -11.66
C ALA A 15 32.14 58.28 -10.86
N ASP A 16 33.05 57.35 -10.57
CA ASP A 16 32.97 56.13 -9.77
C ASP A 16 32.33 56.26 -8.38
N GLY A 17 31.70 55.17 -7.94
CA GLY A 17 31.23 55.02 -6.56
C GLY A 17 30.71 53.61 -6.29
N SER A 18 31.61 52.70 -5.93
CA SER A 18 31.35 51.37 -5.38
C SER A 18 30.33 51.37 -4.22
N GLY A 19 29.41 50.41 -4.19
CA GLY A 19 28.61 50.14 -2.99
C GLY A 19 27.52 49.09 -3.20
N ALA A 20 27.83 47.84 -2.86
CA ALA A 20 26.92 46.70 -2.91
C ALA A 20 25.64 46.93 -2.08
N GLY A 21 24.49 46.99 -2.76
CA GLY A 21 23.17 46.96 -2.13
C GLY A 21 22.59 45.53 -2.11
N ALA A 22 22.07 45.16 -0.95
CA ALA A 22 21.29 43.94 -0.62
C ALA A 22 22.10 42.66 -0.32
N PRO A 23 22.35 42.39 0.98
CA PRO A 23 21.70 41.22 1.59
C PRO A 23 21.30 41.34 3.09
N GLU A 24 21.20 42.55 3.67
CA GLU A 24 20.97 42.67 5.13
C GLU A 24 19.51 42.53 5.59
N GLN A 25 18.54 42.79 4.71
CA GLN A 25 17.12 42.84 5.10
C GLN A 25 16.48 41.45 5.28
N LEU A 26 17.06 40.40 4.67
CA LEU A 26 16.62 39.00 4.84
C LEU A 26 17.27 38.31 6.05
N ALA A 27 18.39 38.83 6.56
CA ALA A 27 19.05 38.32 7.75
C ALA A 27 18.28 38.71 9.03
N LEU A 28 17.77 39.95 9.09
CA LEU A 28 17.01 40.47 10.21
C LEU A 28 15.68 39.75 10.45
N ILE A 29 15.01 39.28 9.41
CA ILE A 29 13.76 38.49 9.51
C ILE A 29 14.06 37.04 9.98
N ARG A 30 15.20 36.47 9.60
CA ARG A 30 15.63 35.14 10.08
C ARG A 30 16.08 35.16 11.55
N GLU A 31 16.60 36.29 12.04
CA GLU A 31 16.96 36.45 13.45
C GLU A 31 15.77 36.73 14.38
N THR A 32 14.77 37.51 13.94
CA THR A 32 13.54 37.71 14.76
C THR A 32 12.71 36.43 14.89
N VAL A 33 12.72 35.56 13.89
CA VAL A 33 12.05 34.24 13.96
C VAL A 33 12.84 33.21 14.79
N ARG A 34 14.16 33.38 14.96
CA ARG A 34 15.00 32.50 15.80
C ARG A 34 14.95 32.81 17.29
N ARG A 35 14.52 34.02 17.71
CA ARG A 35 14.52 34.45 19.11
C ARG A 35 13.17 34.47 19.83
N ALA A 36 12.06 34.14 19.18
CA ALA A 36 10.80 33.89 19.87
C ALA A 36 10.59 32.39 20.14
N LYS A 37 11.43 31.79 20.99
CA LYS A 37 11.10 30.50 21.62
C LYS A 37 9.97 30.76 22.61
N VAL A 38 8.73 30.72 22.12
CA VAL A 38 7.55 30.65 22.99
C VAL A 38 7.76 29.45 23.92
N PRO A 39 7.67 29.61 25.24
CA PRO A 39 7.84 28.50 26.16
C PRO A 39 6.78 27.43 25.84
N ARG A 40 7.24 26.21 25.52
CA ARG A 40 6.37 25.05 25.37
C ARG A 40 5.75 24.73 26.73
N ALA A 41 4.46 24.46 26.76
CA ALA A 41 3.74 24.23 28.00
C ALA A 41 4.05 22.84 28.55
N LYS A 42 4.32 22.75 29.86
CA LYS A 42 4.32 21.46 30.55
C LYS A 42 2.92 20.84 30.42
N PRO A 43 2.82 19.55 30.08
CA PRO A 43 1.54 18.89 29.93
C PRO A 43 0.81 18.88 31.28
N ARG A 44 -0.47 19.22 31.25
CA ARG A 44 -1.36 19.21 32.42
C ARG A 44 -2.66 18.55 32.00
N THR A 45 -3.18 17.66 32.83
CA THR A 45 -4.52 17.10 32.61
C THR A 45 -5.57 18.14 32.96
N TRP A 46 -6.59 18.22 32.12
CA TRP A 46 -7.80 19.00 32.41
C TRP A 46 -8.60 18.47 33.61
N ARG A 47 -8.36 17.21 34.03
CA ARG A 47 -9.04 16.56 35.17
C ARG A 47 -8.19 16.44 36.44
N GLY A 48 -6.98 17.00 36.47
CA GLY A 48 -6.10 16.92 37.65
C GLY A 48 -5.53 15.53 37.96
N ALA A 49 -5.73 14.53 37.09
CA ALA A 49 -5.12 13.21 37.23
C ALA A 49 -3.59 13.28 37.08
N ALA A 50 -2.89 12.44 37.84
CA ALA A 50 -1.45 12.27 37.73
C ALA A 50 -1.06 11.82 36.31
N LEU A 51 0.01 12.41 35.78
CA LEU A 51 0.54 12.12 34.45
C LEU A 51 1.66 11.10 34.53
N ALA A 52 1.88 10.39 33.42
CA ALA A 52 3.09 9.59 33.24
C ALA A 52 4.35 10.43 33.49
N GLU A 53 5.32 9.89 34.24
CA GLU A 53 6.55 10.60 34.58
C GLU A 53 7.41 10.89 33.34
N ARG A 54 7.41 9.94 32.39
CA ARG A 54 8.19 10.01 31.15
C ARG A 54 7.24 10.13 29.96
N LEU A 55 7.58 11.03 29.05
CA LEU A 55 6.82 11.30 27.83
C LEU A 55 5.29 11.39 28.07
N PRO A 56 4.83 12.31 28.96
CA PRO A 56 3.42 12.48 29.34
C PRO A 56 2.44 12.89 28.23
N VAL A 57 2.91 13.15 27.02
CA VAL A 57 2.07 13.53 25.88
C VAL A 57 2.01 12.40 24.87
N ALA A 58 0.82 11.95 24.50
CA ALA A 58 0.59 11.07 23.38
C ALA A 58 0.08 11.89 22.19
N ARG A 59 0.77 11.79 21.07
CA ARG A 59 0.30 12.33 19.80
C ARG A 59 -0.57 11.27 19.14
N VAL A 60 -1.85 11.57 18.96
CA VAL A 60 -2.88 10.61 18.53
C VAL A 60 -3.43 11.00 17.17
N LEU A 61 -3.48 10.01 16.27
CA LEU A 61 -4.36 10.10 15.11
C LEU A 61 -5.76 9.67 15.54
N VAL A 62 -6.73 10.58 15.38
CA VAL A 62 -8.14 10.28 15.64
C VAL A 62 -8.73 9.64 14.38
N ASN A 63 -9.36 8.48 14.53
CA ASN A 63 -9.92 7.72 13.40
C ASN A 63 -11.23 8.34 12.90
N LYS A 64 -11.13 9.50 12.27
CA LYS A 64 -12.23 10.25 11.68
C LYS A 64 -11.84 10.74 10.29
N GLY A 65 -12.45 10.14 9.27
CA GLY A 65 -12.18 10.36 7.84
C GLY A 65 -12.65 11.70 7.29
N VAL A 66 -12.14 12.81 7.84
CA VAL A 66 -12.49 14.15 7.36
C VAL A 66 -11.22 14.95 7.14
N LEU A 67 -10.99 15.43 5.90
CA LEU A 67 -9.72 16.02 5.46
C LEU A 67 -9.23 17.19 6.32
N HIS A 68 -10.11 18.08 6.79
CA HIS A 68 -9.71 19.20 7.66
C HIS A 68 -9.27 18.76 9.07
N LEU A 69 -9.46 17.48 9.41
CA LEU A 69 -9.02 16.85 10.65
C LEU A 69 -7.88 15.84 10.41
N ASP A 70 -7.31 15.78 9.21
CA ASP A 70 -6.20 14.88 8.86
C ASP A 70 -4.87 15.36 9.43
N GLN A 71 -4.82 15.43 10.76
CA GLN A 71 -3.70 15.87 11.56
C GLN A 71 -3.65 15.07 12.87
N PHE A 72 -2.55 15.19 13.59
CA PHE A 72 -2.43 14.58 14.90
C PHE A 72 -2.89 15.54 16.01
N PHE A 73 -3.44 14.95 17.07
CA PHE A 73 -3.91 15.67 18.24
C PHE A 73 -3.16 15.20 19.47
N ASP A 74 -2.66 16.15 20.26
CA ASP A 74 -1.93 15.83 21.48
C ASP A 74 -2.90 15.58 22.64
N TYR A 75 -2.65 14.50 23.38
CA TYR A 75 -3.39 14.09 24.58
C TYR A 75 -2.43 13.89 25.73
N ALA A 76 -2.91 14.15 26.94
CA ALA A 76 -2.20 13.79 28.16
C ALA A 76 -2.31 12.28 28.42
N VAL A 77 -1.21 11.65 28.85
CA VAL A 77 -1.15 10.24 29.26
C VAL A 77 -1.27 10.15 30.78
N PRO A 78 -2.39 9.65 31.32
CA PRO A 78 -2.51 9.33 32.74
C PRO A 78 -1.42 8.34 33.18
N ALA A 79 -0.92 8.48 34.42
CA ALA A 79 0.12 7.60 34.95
C ALA A 79 -0.28 6.11 34.92
N GLU A 80 -1.56 5.81 35.17
CA GLU A 80 -2.12 4.45 35.13
C GLU A 80 -2.08 3.81 33.72
N LEU A 81 -2.06 4.62 32.65
CA LEU A 81 -2.00 4.15 31.28
C LEU A 81 -0.57 4.14 30.72
N ASP A 82 0.44 4.57 31.49
CA ASP A 82 1.79 4.81 31.01
C ASP A 82 2.42 3.57 30.35
N ALA A 83 2.28 2.41 30.99
CA ALA A 83 2.84 1.16 30.50
C ALA A 83 2.22 0.71 29.17
N GLU A 84 0.89 0.84 29.03
CA GLU A 84 0.15 0.35 27.86
C GLU A 84 0.06 1.36 26.71
N ALA A 85 0.11 2.66 27.01
CA ALA A 85 -0.05 3.74 26.05
C ALA A 85 1.24 3.94 25.22
N GLN A 86 1.62 2.94 24.43
CA GLN A 86 2.81 2.98 23.58
C GLN A 86 2.50 3.37 22.13
N PRO A 87 3.46 3.87 21.35
CA PRO A 87 3.27 4.11 19.92
C PRO A 87 2.76 2.86 19.18
N GLY A 88 1.79 3.06 18.30
CA GLY A 88 1.15 2.03 17.49
C GLY A 88 -0.07 1.35 18.12
N VAL A 89 -0.38 1.61 19.39
CA VAL A 89 -1.53 1.00 20.07
C VAL A 89 -2.84 1.73 19.75
N ARG A 90 -3.96 0.99 19.85
CA ARG A 90 -5.30 1.56 19.73
C ARG A 90 -5.71 2.22 21.03
N VAL A 91 -6.25 3.42 20.94
CA VAL A 91 -6.77 4.19 22.09
C VAL A 91 -8.17 4.68 21.81
N ARG A 92 -8.88 5.01 22.90
CA ARG A 92 -10.09 5.81 22.84
C ARG A 92 -9.83 7.19 23.40
N VAL A 93 -10.31 8.19 22.67
CA VAL A 93 -10.17 9.59 23.06
C VAL A 93 -11.51 10.32 22.93
N ARG A 94 -11.72 11.33 23.77
CA ARG A 94 -12.85 12.25 23.58
C ARG A 94 -12.49 13.28 22.53
N PHE A 95 -13.35 13.44 21.53
CA PHE A 95 -13.11 14.34 20.41
C PHE A 95 -14.39 15.05 19.96
N GLY A 96 -14.25 16.28 19.44
CA GLY A 96 -15.37 17.04 18.87
C GLY A 96 -16.20 17.88 19.85
N ALA A 97 -15.75 18.08 21.09
CA ALA A 97 -16.34 19.10 21.97
C ALA A 97 -15.99 20.49 21.41
N GLY A 98 -16.95 21.18 20.79
CA GLY A 98 -16.73 22.52 20.24
C GLY A 98 -16.36 23.55 21.31
N ARG A 99 -15.77 24.69 20.90
CA ARG A 99 -15.39 25.79 21.82
C ARG A 99 -16.54 26.32 22.68
N ARG A 100 -17.79 26.19 22.20
CA ARG A 100 -19.01 26.69 22.87
C ARG A 100 -19.46 25.85 24.06
N ASN A 101 -19.00 24.59 24.15
CA ASN A 101 -19.32 23.73 25.28
C ASN A 101 -18.17 23.73 26.30
N VAL A 102 -17.47 24.86 26.43
CA VAL A 102 -16.41 25.05 27.41
C VAL A 102 -16.95 25.88 28.57
N GLN A 103 -17.40 25.23 29.63
CA GLN A 103 -18.00 25.91 30.79
C GLN A 103 -17.04 25.86 31.99
N GLY A 104 -16.59 27.01 32.51
CA GLY A 104 -15.60 27.05 33.60
C GLY A 104 -14.23 26.50 33.22
N GLY A 105 -13.83 26.62 31.95
CA GLY A 105 -12.69 25.88 31.43
C GLY A 105 -12.97 24.38 31.57
N ARG A 106 -14.16 23.92 31.14
CA ARG A 106 -14.54 22.50 31.00
C ARG A 106 -15.12 22.15 29.62
N ARG A 107 -14.39 21.42 28.75
CA ARG A 107 -14.90 20.91 27.46
C ARG A 107 -15.89 19.80 27.80
N GLU A 108 -17.16 20.15 27.88
CA GLU A 108 -18.25 19.22 28.01
C GLU A 108 -18.77 18.83 26.63
N GLY A 109 -19.09 17.55 26.45
CA GLY A 109 -19.41 16.97 25.14
C GLY A 109 -18.20 16.44 24.38
N GLY A 110 -18.45 15.98 23.15
CA GLY A 110 -17.50 15.21 22.34
C GLY A 110 -17.67 13.70 22.54
N GLY A 111 -17.77 12.95 21.45
CA GLY A 111 -17.91 11.50 21.46
C GLY A 111 -16.60 10.80 21.77
N LEU A 112 -16.69 9.55 22.25
CA LEU A 112 -15.54 8.65 22.28
C LEU A 112 -15.27 8.15 20.86
N ILE A 113 -14.07 8.41 20.37
CA ILE A 113 -13.63 7.98 19.03
C ILE A 113 -12.37 7.13 19.20
N ASP A 114 -12.26 6.11 18.36
CA ASP A 114 -11.05 5.30 18.26
C ASP A 114 -9.91 6.12 17.65
N GLY A 115 -8.68 5.78 18.01
CA GLY A 115 -7.50 6.40 17.46
C GLY A 115 -6.27 5.53 17.67
N PHE A 116 -5.14 6.02 17.17
CA PHE A 116 -3.85 5.35 17.33
C PHE A 116 -2.85 6.33 17.92
N ILE A 117 -2.08 5.89 18.91
CA ILE A 117 -0.91 6.66 19.35
C ILE A 117 0.13 6.56 18.24
N VAL A 118 0.57 7.70 17.72
CA VAL A 118 1.61 7.78 16.69
C VAL A 118 2.98 7.92 17.34
N GLU A 119 3.07 8.71 18.41
CA GLU A 119 4.29 8.86 19.21
C GLU A 119 3.99 9.35 20.62
N ARG A 120 5.00 9.31 21.49
CA ARG A 120 4.98 9.93 22.81
C ARG A 120 6.04 11.02 22.93
N ARG A 121 5.71 12.11 23.62
CA ARG A 121 6.54 13.31 23.75
C ARG A 121 6.59 13.80 25.19
N ALA A 122 7.66 14.52 25.54
CA ALA A 122 7.78 15.20 26.83
C ALA A 122 6.90 16.45 26.92
N GLU A 123 6.71 17.14 25.80
CA GLU A 123 6.04 18.45 25.72
C GLU A 123 5.08 18.50 24.52
N SER A 124 4.12 19.43 24.58
CA SER A 124 3.20 19.76 23.50
C SER A 124 3.38 21.21 23.07
N ASP A 125 3.18 21.47 21.78
CA ASP A 125 3.09 22.83 21.24
C ASP A 125 1.75 23.50 21.60
N TYR A 126 0.76 22.73 22.06
CA TYR A 126 -0.53 23.24 22.50
C TYR A 126 -0.42 23.89 23.88
N GLN A 127 -0.84 25.16 23.97
CA GLN A 127 -0.71 25.99 25.16
C GLN A 127 -1.86 25.79 26.19
N GLY A 128 -2.95 25.13 25.79
CA GLY A 128 -4.05 24.83 26.69
C GLY A 128 -3.84 23.52 27.47
N ALA A 129 -4.72 23.24 28.43
CA ALA A 129 -4.71 21.95 29.11
C ALA A 129 -5.16 20.82 28.16
N LEU A 130 -4.43 19.70 28.19
CA LEU A 130 -4.65 18.57 27.31
C LEU A 130 -5.81 17.73 27.84
N ALA A 131 -6.63 17.24 26.92
CA ALA A 131 -7.55 16.16 27.23
C ALA A 131 -6.71 14.91 27.57
N ALA A 132 -7.11 14.16 28.60
CA ALA A 132 -6.49 12.89 28.91
C ALA A 132 -6.96 11.80 27.91
N LEU A 133 -6.11 10.82 27.63
CA LEU A 133 -6.53 9.56 27.02
C LEU A 133 -7.68 8.96 27.85
N ALA A 134 -8.72 8.45 27.19
CA ALA A 134 -9.84 7.86 27.92
C ALA A 134 -9.49 6.45 28.41
N TYR A 135 -8.90 5.63 27.52
CA TYR A 135 -8.31 4.33 27.84
C TYR A 135 -7.52 3.79 26.64
N VAL A 136 -6.62 2.84 26.88
CA VAL A 136 -5.96 2.03 25.85
C VAL A 136 -6.87 0.83 25.53
N VAL A 137 -7.17 0.62 24.25
CA VAL A 137 -8.07 -0.47 23.81
C VAL A 137 -7.36 -1.83 23.90
N SER A 138 -6.07 -1.83 23.59
CA SER A 138 -5.17 -2.98 23.70
C SER A 138 -3.72 -2.49 23.66
N PRO A 139 -2.81 -3.08 24.45
CA PRO A 139 -1.37 -2.78 24.38
C PRO A 139 -0.69 -3.34 23.13
N GLU A 140 -1.39 -4.09 22.26
CA GLU A 140 -0.82 -4.63 21.02
C GLU A 140 -0.51 -3.50 20.01
N PRO A 141 0.77 -3.29 19.62
CA PRO A 141 1.16 -2.23 18.70
C PRO A 141 0.89 -2.62 17.24
N VAL A 142 -0.33 -2.37 16.79
CA VAL A 142 -0.80 -2.71 15.45
C VAL A 142 -0.36 -1.73 14.37
N LEU A 143 -0.17 -0.45 14.70
CA LEU A 143 0.26 0.56 13.74
C LEU A 143 1.77 0.80 13.87
N GLY A 144 2.55 0.02 13.11
CA GLY A 144 4.00 0.22 13.01
C GLY A 144 4.36 1.48 12.19
N PRO A 145 5.58 2.01 12.34
CA PRO A 145 6.03 3.21 11.63
C PRO A 145 6.01 3.04 10.11
N GLU A 146 6.35 1.85 9.59
CA GLU A 146 6.33 1.56 8.16
C GLU A 146 4.91 1.57 7.60
N LEU A 147 3.95 1.00 8.34
CA LEU A 147 2.55 0.99 7.94
C LEU A 147 1.96 2.40 7.99
N LEU A 148 2.29 3.18 9.02
CA LEU A 148 1.90 4.59 9.12
C LEU A 148 2.44 5.41 7.94
N ALA A 149 3.72 5.26 7.60
CA ALA A 149 4.34 5.97 6.49
C ALA A 149 3.71 5.59 5.14
N LEU A 150 3.45 4.29 4.92
CA LEU A 150 2.74 3.81 3.74
C LEU A 150 1.33 4.39 3.67
N SER A 151 0.56 4.31 4.76
CA SER A 151 -0.81 4.81 4.79
C SER A 151 -0.88 6.33 4.55
N ARG A 152 0.09 7.09 5.06
CA ARG A 152 0.22 8.53 4.76
C ARG A 152 0.50 8.77 3.28
N ALA A 153 1.46 8.05 2.70
CA ALA A 153 1.79 8.21 1.29
C ALA A 153 0.63 7.84 0.35
N VAL A 154 -0.15 6.81 0.70
CA VAL A 154 -1.38 6.47 -0.02
C VAL A 154 -2.42 7.57 0.13
N ALA A 155 -2.64 8.09 1.35
CA ALA A 155 -3.57 9.19 1.57
C ALA A 155 -3.16 10.44 0.76
N ASP A 156 -1.88 10.79 0.73
CA ASP A 156 -1.37 11.92 -0.06
C ASP A 156 -1.55 11.69 -1.57
N ARG A 157 -1.23 10.49 -2.05
CA ARG A 157 -1.32 10.16 -3.47
C ARG A 157 -2.77 10.20 -4.00
N TYR A 158 -3.73 9.78 -3.18
CA TYR A 158 -5.14 9.74 -3.56
C TYR A 158 -5.94 10.94 -3.02
N ALA A 159 -5.28 11.97 -2.48
CA ALA A 159 -5.92 13.13 -1.85
C ALA A 159 -6.98 12.74 -0.78
N GLY A 160 -6.72 11.65 -0.06
CA GLY A 160 -7.56 11.10 1.02
C GLY A 160 -7.07 11.48 2.42
N SER A 161 -7.79 11.02 3.44
CA SER A 161 -7.35 11.15 4.82
C SER A 161 -6.57 9.92 5.28
N LEU A 162 -5.60 10.11 6.20
CA LEU A 162 -4.87 9.00 6.80
C LEU A 162 -5.81 8.06 7.59
N ALA A 163 -6.86 8.61 8.19
CA ALA A 163 -7.86 7.83 8.91
C ALA A 163 -8.62 6.86 7.99
N ASP A 164 -8.99 7.28 6.78
CA ASP A 164 -9.67 6.40 5.81
C ASP A 164 -8.76 5.26 5.36
N VAL A 165 -7.50 5.57 5.03
CA VAL A 165 -6.53 4.54 4.64
C VAL A 165 -6.26 3.55 5.76
N LEU A 166 -6.19 4.01 7.03
CA LEU A 166 -5.97 3.11 8.16
C LEU A 166 -7.13 2.19 8.46
N GLN A 167 -8.37 2.57 8.13
CA GLN A 167 -9.52 1.66 8.20
C GLN A 167 -9.40 0.50 7.21
N LEU A 168 -8.72 0.72 6.08
CA LEU A 168 -8.41 -0.34 5.12
C LEU A 168 -7.19 -1.17 5.57
N ALA A 169 -6.18 -0.50 6.13
CA ALA A 169 -4.89 -1.08 6.44
C ALA A 169 -4.85 -1.92 7.72
N VAL A 170 -5.61 -1.51 8.74
CA VAL A 170 -5.59 -2.13 10.07
C VAL A 170 -6.91 -2.86 10.31
N PRO A 171 -6.92 -4.20 10.39
CA PRO A 171 -8.15 -4.95 10.60
C PRO A 171 -8.79 -4.63 11.97
N PRO A 172 -10.13 -4.77 12.10
CA PRO A 172 -10.82 -4.64 13.37
C PRO A 172 -10.23 -5.60 14.42
N ARG A 173 -10.17 -5.15 15.68
CA ARG A 173 -9.63 -5.95 16.78
C ARG A 173 -10.46 -7.20 17.01
N ASN A 174 -9.79 -8.33 17.22
CA ASN A 174 -10.38 -9.53 17.79
C ASN A 174 -9.58 -9.97 19.03
N GLY A 175 -10.18 -9.85 20.22
CA GLY A 175 -9.50 -10.11 21.49
C GLY A 175 -9.06 -11.57 21.69
N ARG A 176 -9.82 -12.55 21.18
CA ARG A 176 -9.46 -13.99 21.28
C ARG A 176 -8.26 -14.34 20.41
N ALA A 177 -8.16 -13.73 19.24
CA ALA A 177 -6.99 -13.88 18.37
C ALA A 177 -5.76 -13.18 18.94
N GLU A 178 -5.94 -12.03 19.59
CA GLU A 178 -4.86 -11.24 20.19
C GLU A 178 -4.19 -11.93 21.39
N SER A 179 -5.00 -12.56 22.25
CA SER A 179 -4.51 -13.27 23.44
C SER A 179 -3.75 -14.56 23.13
N ARG A 180 -3.90 -15.10 21.92
CA ARG A 180 -3.12 -16.25 21.46
C ARG A 180 -1.73 -15.79 21.03
N PRO A 181 -0.66 -16.42 21.55
CA PRO A 181 0.68 -16.14 21.07
C PRO A 181 0.81 -16.56 19.61
N SER A 182 1.64 -15.85 18.86
CA SER A 182 2.01 -16.27 17.51
C SER A 182 3.14 -17.31 17.59
N PRO A 183 3.20 -18.28 16.67
CA PRO A 183 4.25 -19.31 16.68
C PRO A 183 5.63 -18.68 16.50
N GLU A 184 6.69 -19.39 16.88
CA GLU A 184 8.04 -18.92 16.59
C GLU A 184 8.29 -18.88 15.07
N PRO A 185 9.03 -17.86 14.58
CA PRO A 185 9.39 -17.80 13.16
C PRO A 185 10.21 -19.01 12.74
N LEU A 186 9.81 -19.66 11.65
CA LEU A 186 10.60 -20.73 11.06
C LEU A 186 11.88 -20.16 10.40
N PRO A 187 13.00 -20.92 10.37
CA PRO A 187 14.23 -20.48 9.74
C PRO A 187 14.02 -20.28 8.23
N PRO A 188 14.80 -19.38 7.58
CA PRO A 188 14.77 -19.21 6.14
C PRO A 188 14.87 -20.54 5.39
N PRO A 189 14.02 -20.77 4.36
CA PRO A 189 14.16 -21.94 3.49
C PRO A 189 15.42 -21.82 2.62
N PRO A 190 15.95 -22.94 2.07
CA PRO A 190 16.99 -22.86 1.05
C PRO A 190 16.48 -22.14 -0.22
N PRO A 191 17.37 -21.54 -1.02
CA PRO A 191 16.98 -20.96 -2.30
C PRO A 191 16.36 -22.03 -3.21
N PRO A 192 15.24 -21.75 -3.89
CA PRO A 192 14.59 -22.72 -4.75
C PRO A 192 15.33 -22.85 -6.09
N GLU A 193 15.29 -24.04 -6.68
CA GLU A 193 15.63 -24.21 -8.08
C GLU A 193 14.70 -23.39 -9.00
N PRO A 194 15.17 -22.90 -10.16
CA PRO A 194 14.36 -22.04 -11.03
C PRO A 194 13.06 -22.69 -11.52
N GLY A 195 13.10 -23.97 -11.87
CA GLY A 195 11.91 -24.69 -12.35
C GLY A 195 11.32 -24.04 -13.60
N THR A 196 10.01 -23.78 -13.61
CA THR A 196 9.34 -23.20 -14.79
C THR A 196 9.75 -21.76 -15.11
N TRP A 197 10.49 -21.09 -14.22
CA TRP A 197 11.14 -19.80 -14.52
C TRP A 197 12.19 -19.91 -15.64
N GLU A 198 12.72 -21.09 -15.94
CA GLU A 198 13.63 -21.33 -17.08
C GLU A 198 12.98 -21.04 -18.44
N ARG A 199 11.63 -20.98 -18.48
CA ARG A 199 10.86 -20.58 -19.67
C ARG A 199 10.86 -19.07 -19.91
N TYR A 200 11.68 -18.31 -19.18
CA TYR A 200 11.81 -16.87 -19.34
C TYR A 200 13.29 -16.54 -19.36
N GLY A 201 13.74 -15.77 -20.35
CA GLY A 201 15.18 -15.53 -20.57
C GLY A 201 15.88 -14.95 -19.34
N GLN A 202 15.19 -14.13 -18.55
CA GLN A 202 15.70 -13.52 -17.31
C GLN A 202 15.12 -14.15 -16.03
N GLY A 203 14.36 -15.24 -16.13
CA GLY A 203 13.69 -15.86 -14.98
C GLY A 203 14.67 -16.36 -13.90
N PRO A 204 15.67 -17.19 -14.24
CA PRO A 204 16.66 -17.64 -13.27
C PRO A 204 17.47 -16.50 -12.64
N ALA A 205 17.80 -15.46 -13.42
CA ALA A 205 18.51 -14.28 -12.91
C ALA A 205 17.64 -13.46 -11.93
N PHE A 206 16.35 -13.31 -12.22
CA PHE A 206 15.39 -12.66 -11.33
C PHE A 206 15.29 -13.39 -9.98
N LEU A 207 15.15 -14.72 -9.98
CA LEU A 207 15.12 -15.51 -8.74
C LEU A 207 16.42 -15.43 -7.95
N ARG A 208 17.57 -15.48 -8.63
CA ARG A 208 18.87 -15.33 -7.99
C ARG A 208 19.02 -13.98 -7.30
N ALA A 209 18.65 -12.90 -7.99
CA ALA A 209 18.67 -11.56 -7.40
C ALA A 209 17.78 -11.45 -6.16
N LEU A 210 16.62 -12.14 -6.12
CA LEU A 210 15.79 -12.22 -4.91
C LEU A 210 16.46 -13.00 -3.78
N ALA A 211 17.08 -14.15 -4.09
CA ALA A 211 17.79 -14.98 -3.13
C ALA A 211 19.03 -14.30 -2.52
N GLU A 212 19.68 -13.42 -3.29
CA GLU A 212 20.79 -12.58 -2.85
C GLU A 212 20.32 -11.34 -2.06
N GLY A 213 19.01 -11.17 -1.85
CA GLY A 213 18.44 -10.04 -1.12
C GLY A 213 18.35 -8.75 -1.92
N GLY A 214 18.52 -8.82 -3.25
CA GLY A 214 18.36 -7.69 -4.17
C GLY A 214 16.91 -7.19 -4.28
N ALA A 215 16.72 -6.13 -5.06
CA ALA A 215 15.41 -5.51 -5.28
C ALA A 215 15.08 -5.39 -6.78
N PRO A 216 15.11 -6.48 -7.57
CA PRO A 216 14.76 -6.43 -8.99
C PRO A 216 13.29 -5.99 -9.16
N ARG A 217 13.02 -5.23 -10.22
CA ARG A 217 11.67 -4.83 -10.60
C ARG A 217 11.36 -5.38 -11.97
N ALA A 218 10.30 -6.17 -12.06
CA ALA A 218 9.93 -6.87 -13.28
C ALA A 218 8.44 -6.78 -13.59
N VAL A 219 8.14 -6.63 -14.87
CA VAL A 219 6.82 -6.84 -15.46
C VAL A 219 6.87 -8.17 -16.20
N TRP A 220 6.15 -9.15 -15.68
CA TRP A 220 6.15 -10.52 -16.12
C TRP A 220 4.89 -10.85 -16.91
N THR A 221 5.07 -11.07 -18.22
CA THR A 221 4.00 -11.64 -19.06
C THR A 221 4.12 -13.15 -19.04
N ALA A 222 3.26 -13.78 -18.23
CA ALA A 222 3.27 -15.21 -18.04
C ALA A 222 2.80 -15.95 -19.30
N LEU A 223 3.44 -17.10 -19.58
CA LEU A 223 2.97 -18.02 -20.61
C LEU A 223 1.60 -18.58 -20.21
N PRO A 224 0.68 -18.78 -21.17
CA PRO A 224 -0.59 -19.46 -20.91
C PRO A 224 -0.36 -20.81 -20.24
N GLY A 225 -1.15 -21.11 -19.21
CA GLY A 225 -1.08 -22.38 -18.51
C GLY A 225 -1.28 -22.28 -17.00
N PRO A 226 -1.20 -23.42 -16.30
CA PRO A 226 -1.53 -23.50 -14.88
C PRO A 226 -0.37 -23.09 -13.95
N HIS A 227 0.82 -22.82 -14.47
CA HIS A 227 2.08 -22.75 -13.72
C HIS A 227 2.28 -21.48 -12.89
N TRP A 228 1.58 -20.40 -13.21
CA TRP A 228 1.81 -19.10 -12.60
C TRP A 228 1.78 -19.07 -11.06
N PRO A 229 0.96 -19.87 -10.34
CA PRO A 229 1.00 -19.89 -8.88
C PRO A 229 2.31 -20.47 -8.34
N ALA A 230 2.86 -21.49 -9.01
CA ALA A 230 4.13 -22.10 -8.62
C ALA A 230 5.32 -21.15 -8.90
N GLU A 231 5.24 -20.34 -9.95
CA GLU A 231 6.24 -19.33 -10.28
C GLU A 231 6.26 -18.21 -9.24
N ILE A 232 5.08 -17.73 -8.82
CA ILE A 232 4.95 -16.81 -7.68
C ILE A 232 5.50 -17.45 -6.40
N ALA A 233 5.15 -18.71 -6.11
CA ALA A 233 5.62 -19.41 -4.92
C ALA A 233 7.15 -19.54 -4.89
N ARG A 234 7.81 -19.80 -6.04
CA ARG A 234 9.27 -19.82 -6.17
C ARG A 234 9.89 -18.43 -5.98
N ALA A 235 9.27 -17.36 -6.48
CA ALA A 235 9.75 -15.99 -6.22
C ALA A 235 9.66 -15.63 -4.73
N VAL A 236 8.57 -16.03 -4.07
CA VAL A 236 8.43 -15.91 -2.61
C VAL A 236 9.49 -16.72 -1.87
N ALA A 237 9.71 -17.97 -2.26
CA ALA A 237 10.72 -18.84 -1.64
C ALA A 237 12.15 -18.28 -1.80
N ALA A 238 12.50 -17.78 -2.99
CA ALA A 238 13.77 -17.10 -3.22
C ALA A 238 13.93 -15.89 -2.31
N THR A 239 12.91 -15.04 -2.20
CA THR A 239 12.93 -13.88 -1.30
C THR A 239 13.13 -14.30 0.15
N LEU A 240 12.38 -15.31 0.63
CA LEU A 240 12.49 -15.82 2.00
C LEU A 240 13.87 -16.41 2.30
N SER A 241 14.54 -17.01 1.31
CA SER A 241 15.88 -17.59 1.48
C SER A 241 16.94 -16.53 1.82
N SER A 242 16.73 -15.27 1.40
CA SER A 242 17.57 -14.12 1.79
C SER A 242 17.30 -13.61 3.22
N GLY A 243 16.32 -14.19 3.93
CA GLY A 243 15.83 -13.72 5.22
C GLY A 243 14.79 -12.59 5.15
N ARG A 244 14.50 -12.08 3.95
CA ARG A 244 13.50 -11.01 3.70
C ARG A 244 12.09 -11.58 3.52
N GLY A 245 11.06 -10.79 3.85
CA GLY A 245 9.65 -11.17 3.68
C GLY A 245 9.09 -10.93 2.28
N ALA A 246 7.93 -11.52 1.96
CA ALA A 246 7.26 -11.34 0.68
C ALA A 246 5.75 -11.15 0.84
N LEU A 247 5.18 -10.32 -0.03
CA LEU A 247 3.74 -10.05 -0.11
C LEU A 247 3.26 -10.28 -1.54
N VAL A 248 2.24 -11.12 -1.70
CA VAL A 248 1.55 -11.38 -2.96
C VAL A 248 0.10 -10.93 -2.84
N VAL A 249 -0.35 -10.10 -3.78
CA VAL A 249 -1.75 -9.69 -3.91
C VAL A 249 -2.31 -10.20 -5.22
N VAL A 250 -3.47 -10.86 -5.15
CA VAL A 250 -4.15 -11.45 -6.30
C VAL A 250 -5.61 -10.99 -6.36
N PRO A 251 -6.31 -11.13 -7.51
CA PRO A 251 -7.64 -10.53 -7.68
C PRO A 251 -8.69 -11.06 -6.70
N ASP A 252 -8.79 -12.39 -6.57
CA ASP A 252 -9.87 -13.04 -5.85
C ASP A 252 -9.41 -14.22 -4.96
N GLY A 253 -10.35 -14.74 -4.16
CA GLY A 253 -10.11 -15.87 -3.26
C GLY A 253 -9.71 -17.17 -3.98
N ARG A 254 -10.13 -17.35 -5.25
CA ARG A 254 -9.77 -18.55 -6.04
C ARG A 254 -8.31 -18.47 -6.47
N ALA A 255 -7.87 -17.33 -6.98
CA ALA A 255 -6.47 -17.06 -7.27
C ALA A 255 -5.61 -17.17 -6.00
N ALA A 256 -6.10 -16.64 -4.87
CA ALA A 256 -5.39 -16.72 -3.60
C ALA A 256 -5.24 -18.16 -3.12
N GLY A 257 -6.28 -18.99 -3.26
CA GLY A 257 -6.22 -20.42 -2.95
C GLY A 257 -5.24 -21.20 -3.83
N ARG A 258 -5.10 -20.83 -5.11
CA ARG A 258 -4.10 -21.46 -6.00
C ARG A 258 -2.67 -21.15 -5.58
N VAL A 259 -2.40 -19.89 -5.20
CA VAL A 259 -1.08 -19.48 -4.70
C VAL A 259 -0.82 -20.05 -3.31
N ASP A 260 -1.82 -20.12 -2.43
CA ASP A 260 -1.74 -20.75 -1.10
C ASP A 260 -1.35 -22.23 -1.19
N ALA A 261 -1.97 -22.98 -2.12
CA ALA A 261 -1.61 -24.37 -2.39
C ALA A 261 -0.16 -24.49 -2.91
N ALA A 262 0.22 -23.65 -3.88
CA ALA A 262 1.58 -23.66 -4.42
C ALA A 262 2.65 -23.27 -3.38
N LEU A 263 2.36 -22.30 -2.52
CA LEU A 263 3.24 -21.94 -1.39
C LEU A 263 3.36 -23.09 -0.40
N THR A 264 2.27 -23.80 -0.10
CA THR A 264 2.30 -24.98 0.76
C THR A 264 3.16 -26.09 0.17
N GLU A 265 3.09 -26.32 -1.14
CA GLU A 265 3.91 -27.31 -1.84
C GLU A 265 5.41 -26.94 -1.83
N VAL A 266 5.74 -25.67 -2.08
CA VAL A 266 7.13 -25.21 -2.19
C VAL A 266 7.79 -25.00 -0.83
N LEU A 267 7.07 -24.45 0.15
CA LEU A 267 7.62 -24.05 1.45
C LEU A 267 7.32 -25.07 2.55
N GLY A 268 6.20 -25.79 2.46
CA GLY A 268 5.61 -26.54 3.55
C GLY A 268 4.63 -25.71 4.39
N THR A 269 4.00 -26.36 5.36
CA THR A 269 2.95 -25.74 6.18
C THR A 269 3.50 -24.71 7.17
N GLY A 270 2.69 -23.69 7.49
CA GLY A 270 3.00 -22.70 8.53
C GLY A 270 4.00 -21.60 8.14
N ARG A 271 4.51 -21.59 6.90
CA ARG A 271 5.49 -20.58 6.43
C ARG A 271 4.88 -19.34 5.78
N HIS A 272 3.60 -19.39 5.40
CA HIS A 272 2.87 -18.26 4.82
C HIS A 272 1.49 -18.07 5.45
N ALA A 273 0.95 -16.87 5.28
CA ALA A 273 -0.38 -16.50 5.73
C ALA A 273 -1.27 -16.17 4.53
N LEU A 274 -2.48 -16.74 4.52
CA LEU A 274 -3.55 -16.41 3.58
C LEU A 274 -4.47 -15.34 4.18
N LEU A 275 -4.47 -14.13 3.60
CA LEU A 275 -5.31 -13.01 4.03
C LEU A 275 -6.45 -12.78 3.02
N THR A 276 -7.58 -13.43 3.26
CA THR A 276 -8.79 -13.30 2.43
C THR A 276 -10.01 -12.91 3.26
N ALA A 277 -11.04 -12.41 2.58
CA ALA A 277 -12.32 -12.11 3.22
C ALA A 277 -12.97 -13.38 3.83
N ASP A 278 -12.82 -14.52 3.18
CA ASP A 278 -13.54 -15.76 3.51
C ASP A 278 -13.06 -16.46 4.79
N SER A 279 -11.89 -16.07 5.32
CA SER A 279 -11.28 -16.73 6.49
C SER A 279 -11.98 -16.43 7.83
N GLY A 280 -12.95 -15.50 7.86
CA GLY A 280 -13.62 -15.05 9.08
C GLY A 280 -12.77 -14.11 9.96
N PRO A 281 -13.40 -13.26 10.82
CA PRO A 281 -12.69 -12.17 11.52
C PRO A 281 -11.57 -12.63 12.48
N GLU A 282 -11.80 -13.69 13.26
CA GLU A 282 -10.81 -14.19 14.24
C GLU A 282 -9.56 -14.75 13.55
N LYS A 283 -9.74 -15.65 12.58
CA LYS A 283 -8.63 -16.27 11.84
C LYS A 283 -7.83 -15.22 11.06
N ARG A 284 -8.51 -14.29 10.40
CA ARG A 284 -7.88 -13.18 9.65
C ARG A 284 -7.05 -12.30 10.57
N TYR A 285 -7.60 -11.87 11.71
CA TYR A 285 -6.86 -11.05 12.67
C TYR A 285 -5.65 -11.80 13.24
N ARG A 286 -5.81 -13.09 13.57
CA ARG A 286 -4.71 -13.94 14.05
C ARG A 286 -3.58 -14.08 13.02
N GLN A 287 -3.91 -14.31 11.76
CA GLN A 287 -2.91 -14.39 10.68
C GLN A 287 -2.22 -13.05 10.47
N TRP A 288 -2.98 -11.95 10.45
CA TRP A 288 -2.42 -10.60 10.35
C TRP A 288 -1.48 -10.29 11.52
N LEU A 289 -1.83 -10.69 12.75
CA LEU A 289 -0.95 -10.58 13.92
C LEU A 289 0.31 -11.45 13.79
N ALA A 290 0.20 -12.68 13.29
CA ALA A 290 1.37 -13.52 13.04
C ALA A 290 2.36 -12.87 12.05
N VAL A 291 1.83 -12.16 11.04
CA VAL A 291 2.64 -11.37 10.10
C VAL A 291 3.28 -10.17 10.81
N ARG A 292 2.47 -9.37 11.53
CA ARG A 292 2.92 -8.18 12.26
C ARG A 292 4.00 -8.50 13.30
N ARG A 293 3.83 -9.61 14.01
CA ARG A 293 4.74 -10.13 15.05
C ARG A 293 5.96 -10.83 14.46
N GLY A 294 6.01 -11.04 13.14
CA GLY A 294 7.17 -11.60 12.44
C GLY A 294 7.25 -13.13 12.43
N SER A 295 6.27 -13.81 13.02
CA SER A 295 6.14 -15.28 13.00
C SER A 295 6.00 -15.82 11.57
N VAL A 296 5.35 -15.04 10.70
CA VAL A 296 5.16 -15.37 9.29
C VAL A 296 5.62 -14.18 8.44
N ARG A 297 6.48 -14.44 7.46
CA ARG A 297 7.04 -13.40 6.57
C ARG A 297 6.61 -13.53 5.11
N ALA A 298 5.87 -14.57 4.74
CA ALA A 298 5.22 -14.67 3.43
C ALA A 298 3.71 -14.48 3.57
N VAL A 299 3.15 -13.63 2.72
CA VAL A 299 1.71 -13.35 2.70
C VAL A 299 1.19 -13.50 1.28
N VAL A 300 0.07 -14.19 1.15
CA VAL A 300 -0.79 -14.14 -0.03
C VAL A 300 -2.16 -13.64 0.40
N GLY A 301 -2.77 -12.75 -0.38
CA GLY A 301 -4.12 -12.32 -0.10
C GLY A 301 -4.77 -11.60 -1.26
N THR A 302 -6.02 -11.20 -1.06
CA THR A 302 -6.72 -10.33 -2.00
C THR A 302 -6.40 -8.85 -1.72
N ARG A 303 -7.06 -7.93 -2.41
CA ARG A 303 -6.87 -6.47 -2.32
C ARG A 303 -6.39 -5.92 -0.97
N ALA A 304 -7.11 -6.20 0.13
CA ALA A 304 -6.78 -5.65 1.45
C ALA A 304 -5.38 -6.05 1.98
N ALA A 305 -4.80 -7.14 1.47
CA ALA A 305 -3.46 -7.58 1.82
C ALA A 305 -2.35 -6.63 1.36
N MET A 306 -2.62 -5.66 0.46
CA MET A 306 -1.65 -4.63 0.05
C MET A 306 -1.06 -3.84 1.24
N PHE A 307 -1.76 -3.80 2.37
CA PHE A 307 -1.32 -3.18 3.62
C PHE A 307 -0.71 -4.15 4.65
N ALA A 308 -0.51 -5.42 4.32
CA ALA A 308 0.02 -6.40 5.26
C ALA A 308 1.38 -5.93 5.84
N PRO A 309 1.58 -5.95 7.17
CA PRO A 309 2.79 -5.44 7.82
C PRO A 309 3.91 -6.49 7.85
N VAL A 310 4.28 -6.99 6.67
CA VAL A 310 5.35 -7.97 6.49
C VAL A 310 6.69 -7.37 6.93
N ARG A 311 7.38 -8.03 7.86
CA ARG A 311 8.71 -7.63 8.33
C ARG A 311 9.76 -7.89 7.26
N ASP A 312 10.78 -7.02 7.22
CA ASP A 312 11.92 -7.10 6.31
C ASP A 312 11.50 -7.32 4.85
N LEU A 313 10.46 -6.59 4.40
CA LEU A 313 9.84 -6.80 3.09
C LEU A 313 10.88 -6.74 1.96
N GLY A 314 10.97 -7.84 1.22
CA GLY A 314 11.90 -8.06 0.11
C GLY A 314 11.26 -8.20 -1.25
N LEU A 315 9.99 -8.60 -1.30
CA LEU A 315 9.23 -8.70 -2.54
C LEU A 315 7.79 -8.26 -2.32
N VAL A 316 7.29 -7.41 -3.21
CA VAL A 316 5.86 -7.23 -3.45
C VAL A 316 5.52 -7.76 -4.84
N ALA A 317 4.45 -8.54 -4.92
CA ALA A 317 3.96 -9.09 -6.17
C ALA A 317 2.45 -8.83 -6.33
N VAL A 318 2.05 -8.43 -7.53
CA VAL A 318 0.64 -8.37 -7.94
C VAL A 318 0.41 -9.30 -9.12
N TRP A 319 -0.67 -10.06 -9.07
CA TRP A 319 -1.14 -10.86 -10.20
C TRP A 319 -2.36 -10.20 -10.85
N ASP A 320 -2.32 -10.08 -12.18
CA ASP A 320 -3.39 -9.57 -13.04
C ASP A 320 -3.86 -8.18 -12.61
N ASP A 321 -2.98 -7.19 -12.74
CA ASP A 321 -3.21 -5.81 -12.27
C ASP A 321 -4.34 -5.08 -13.02
N GLY A 322 -4.80 -5.64 -14.15
CA GLY A 322 -5.95 -5.15 -14.91
C GLY A 322 -7.30 -5.60 -14.35
N ASP A 323 -7.33 -6.51 -13.38
CA ASP A 323 -8.58 -6.95 -12.76
C ASP A 323 -9.17 -5.84 -11.87
N ALA A 324 -10.44 -5.49 -12.11
CA ALA A 324 -11.13 -4.41 -11.40
C ALA A 324 -11.23 -4.63 -9.87
N SER A 325 -11.10 -5.86 -9.38
CA SER A 325 -11.10 -6.19 -7.95
C SER A 325 -9.91 -5.59 -7.19
N HIS A 326 -8.83 -5.19 -7.88
CA HIS A 326 -7.68 -4.51 -7.30
C HIS A 326 -7.93 -3.05 -6.91
N SER A 327 -9.01 -2.44 -7.39
CA SER A 327 -9.45 -1.12 -6.94
C SER A 327 -10.25 -1.25 -5.64
N ASP A 328 -9.89 -0.51 -4.59
CA ASP A 328 -10.74 -0.47 -3.39
C ASP A 328 -12.01 0.32 -3.64
N THR A 329 -13.11 -0.15 -3.07
CA THR A 329 -14.43 0.46 -3.19
C THR A 329 -14.67 1.53 -2.12
N ASN A 330 -13.78 1.62 -1.13
CA ASN A 330 -13.85 2.61 -0.06
C ASN A 330 -12.83 3.72 -0.32
N ALA A 331 -13.17 4.94 0.08
CA ALA A 331 -12.26 6.07 -0.01
C ALA A 331 -10.90 5.76 0.68
N PRO A 332 -9.76 6.18 0.09
CA PRO A 332 -9.65 7.02 -1.10
C PRO A 332 -9.53 6.22 -2.42
N PHE A 333 -10.11 5.02 -2.46
CA PHE A 333 -10.16 4.11 -3.62
C PHE A 333 -8.76 3.69 -4.13
N PRO A 334 -7.81 3.32 -3.23
CA PRO A 334 -6.48 2.94 -3.66
C PRO A 334 -6.48 1.69 -4.55
N HIS A 335 -5.61 1.69 -5.55
CA HIS A 335 -5.36 0.55 -6.42
C HIS A 335 -4.16 -0.26 -5.89
N VAL A 336 -4.28 -1.59 -5.85
CA VAL A 336 -3.21 -2.49 -5.37
C VAL A 336 -1.86 -2.20 -6.01
N ARG A 337 -1.81 -2.12 -7.34
CA ARG A 337 -0.58 -1.82 -8.11
C ARG A 337 0.15 -0.60 -7.54
N GLU A 338 -0.53 0.53 -7.39
CA GLU A 338 0.08 1.78 -6.92
C GLU A 338 0.53 1.69 -5.46
N VAL A 339 -0.24 1.00 -4.61
CA VAL A 339 0.18 0.77 -3.21
C VAL A 339 1.45 -0.08 -3.17
N LEU A 340 1.56 -1.13 -4.00
CA LEU A 340 2.76 -1.96 -4.06
C LEU A 340 3.96 -1.22 -4.69
N GLU A 341 3.74 -0.35 -5.68
CA GLU A 341 4.78 0.53 -6.22
C GLU A 341 5.33 1.48 -5.15
N LEU A 342 4.46 2.10 -4.34
CA LEU A 342 4.86 2.93 -3.20
C LEU A 342 5.71 2.12 -2.21
N ARG A 343 5.33 0.87 -1.90
CA ARG A 343 6.11 -0.02 -1.03
C ARG A 343 7.46 -0.38 -1.64
N ALA A 344 7.53 -0.66 -2.94
CA ALA A 344 8.77 -0.96 -3.64
C ALA A 344 9.73 0.24 -3.66
N ALA A 345 9.19 1.45 -3.81
CA ALA A 345 9.95 2.69 -3.77
C ALA A 345 10.46 3.04 -2.36
N GLN A 346 9.58 3.01 -1.35
CA GLN A 346 9.91 3.39 0.03
C GLN A 346 10.78 2.34 0.74
N GLY A 347 10.43 1.06 0.60
CA GLY A 347 11.07 -0.05 1.30
C GLY A 347 12.26 -0.66 0.59
N ARG A 348 12.62 -0.16 -0.61
CA ARG A 348 13.67 -0.72 -1.47
C ARG A 348 13.53 -2.25 -1.60
N CYS A 349 12.31 -2.69 -1.90
CA CYS A 349 12.00 -4.10 -2.12
C CYS A 349 11.77 -4.38 -3.61
N ALA A 350 11.93 -5.64 -3.97
CA ALA A 350 11.66 -6.12 -5.32
C ALA A 350 10.18 -5.95 -5.66
N PHE A 351 9.90 -5.80 -6.95
CA PHE A 351 8.56 -5.67 -7.49
C PHE A 351 8.34 -6.68 -8.61
N LEU A 352 7.21 -7.39 -8.58
CA LEU A 352 6.79 -8.29 -9.63
C LEU A 352 5.31 -8.01 -9.99
N LEU A 353 5.07 -7.50 -11.19
CA LEU A 353 3.73 -7.45 -11.77
C LEU A 353 3.60 -8.60 -12.75
N GLY A 354 2.82 -9.62 -12.40
CA GLY A 354 2.57 -10.78 -13.25
C GLY A 354 1.18 -10.74 -13.89
N GLY A 355 1.06 -11.14 -15.14
CA GLY A 355 -0.23 -11.29 -15.80
C GLY A 355 -0.12 -12.09 -17.09
N LEU A 356 -1.25 -12.57 -17.62
CA LEU A 356 -1.28 -13.22 -18.94
C LEU A 356 -1.20 -12.20 -20.10
N SER A 357 -1.48 -10.94 -19.80
CA SER A 357 -1.37 -9.79 -20.69
C SER A 357 -0.55 -8.69 -20.02
N CYS A 358 0.04 -7.81 -20.83
CA CYS A 358 0.62 -6.57 -20.35
C CYS A 358 -0.46 -5.48 -20.39
N THR A 359 -0.79 -4.89 -19.25
CA THR A 359 -1.65 -3.70 -19.17
C THR A 359 -0.90 -2.47 -19.66
N VAL A 360 -1.63 -1.37 -19.91
CA VAL A 360 -1.02 -0.10 -20.33
C VAL A 360 -0.14 0.45 -19.20
N GLU A 361 -0.57 0.31 -17.96
CA GLU A 361 0.19 0.74 -16.79
C GLU A 361 1.43 -0.10 -16.58
N ALA A 362 1.34 -1.44 -16.75
CA ALA A 362 2.53 -2.29 -16.75
C ALA A 362 3.50 -1.94 -17.90
N ALA A 363 2.98 -1.63 -19.09
CA ALA A 363 3.80 -1.18 -20.21
C ALA A 363 4.52 0.15 -19.90
N GLN A 364 3.85 1.08 -19.21
CA GLN A 364 4.44 2.34 -18.78
C GLN A 364 5.60 2.13 -17.78
N LEU A 365 5.49 1.16 -16.87
CA LEU A 365 6.58 0.80 -15.95
C LEU A 365 7.81 0.28 -16.70
N VAL A 366 7.60 -0.46 -17.79
CA VAL A 366 8.68 -0.95 -18.66
C VAL A 366 9.28 0.17 -19.50
N GLU A 367 8.43 0.97 -20.15
CA GLU A 367 8.84 2.05 -21.04
C GLU A 367 9.64 3.13 -20.31
N SER A 368 9.26 3.44 -19.07
CA SER A 368 10.01 4.38 -18.20
C SER A 368 11.32 3.80 -17.64
N GLY A 369 11.58 2.50 -17.81
CA GLY A 369 12.72 1.81 -17.21
C GLY A 369 12.61 1.59 -15.70
N TRP A 370 11.43 1.85 -15.11
CA TRP A 370 11.21 1.61 -13.68
C TRP A 370 11.19 0.12 -13.33
N ALA A 371 10.71 -0.72 -14.24
CA ALA A 371 10.78 -2.18 -14.21
C ALA A 371 11.29 -2.73 -15.54
N LEU A 372 11.90 -3.93 -15.52
CA LEU A 372 12.34 -4.62 -16.73
C LEU A 372 11.30 -5.62 -17.22
N PRO A 373 11.19 -5.86 -18.54
CA PRO A 373 10.30 -6.89 -19.06
C PRO A 373 10.86 -8.29 -18.74
N LEU A 374 10.01 -9.17 -18.24
CA LEU A 374 10.30 -10.57 -17.96
C LEU A 374 9.41 -11.43 -18.85
N LEU A 375 9.97 -11.83 -19.99
CA LEU A 375 9.24 -12.45 -21.10
C LEU A 375 9.85 -13.80 -21.48
N ALA A 376 9.00 -14.69 -21.97
CA ALA A 376 9.45 -15.87 -22.69
C ALA A 376 9.91 -15.48 -24.10
N ASP A 377 10.78 -16.29 -24.70
CA ASP A 377 11.12 -16.10 -26.09
C ASP A 377 9.91 -16.40 -27.01
N ARG A 378 10.02 -15.96 -28.27
CA ARG A 378 8.93 -16.07 -29.25
C ARG A 378 8.58 -17.52 -29.58
N GLU A 379 9.53 -18.44 -29.49
CA GLU A 379 9.32 -19.84 -29.79
C GLU A 379 8.55 -20.54 -28.66
N GLN A 380 8.98 -20.32 -27.41
CA GLN A 380 8.28 -20.79 -26.21
C GLN A 380 6.86 -20.23 -26.14
N LEU A 381 6.68 -18.94 -26.45
CA LEU A 381 5.35 -18.34 -26.53
C LEU A 381 4.47 -19.04 -27.58
N ARG A 382 4.98 -19.28 -28.79
CA ARG A 382 4.22 -19.97 -29.85
C ARG A 382 3.83 -21.40 -29.47
N ARG A 383 4.70 -22.11 -28.73
CA ARG A 383 4.42 -23.47 -28.26
C ARG A 383 3.36 -23.51 -27.16
N ALA A 384 3.31 -22.49 -26.30
CA ALA A 384 2.37 -22.42 -25.18
C ALA A 384 1.03 -21.73 -25.54
N ALA A 385 1.03 -20.84 -26.52
CA ALA A 385 -0.15 -20.08 -26.90
C ALA A 385 -1.21 -20.97 -27.57
N PRO A 386 -2.50 -20.77 -27.27
CA PRO A 386 -3.56 -21.45 -28.00
C PRO A 386 -3.59 -20.98 -29.45
N LEU A 387 -4.08 -21.84 -30.35
CA LEU A 387 -4.31 -21.46 -31.74
C LEU A 387 -5.43 -20.41 -31.82
N ILE A 388 -5.09 -19.19 -32.25
CA ILE A 388 -6.06 -18.11 -32.48
C ILE A 388 -6.40 -18.07 -33.96
N ARG A 389 -7.71 -18.11 -34.27
CA ARG A 389 -8.24 -17.90 -35.61
C ARG A 389 -9.12 -16.65 -35.62
N THR A 390 -8.89 -15.76 -36.57
CA THR A 390 -9.66 -14.52 -36.75
C THR A 390 -10.51 -14.62 -38.00
N VAL A 391 -11.76 -14.13 -37.94
CA VAL A 391 -12.61 -14.01 -39.13
C VAL A 391 -12.18 -12.77 -39.90
N GLY A 392 -11.77 -12.94 -41.17
CA GLY A 392 -11.40 -11.81 -42.03
C GLY A 392 -12.61 -11.23 -42.78
N ASP A 393 -12.48 -9.98 -43.24
CA ASP A 393 -13.55 -9.25 -43.95
C ASP A 393 -14.10 -10.01 -45.19
N GLY A 394 -13.22 -10.71 -45.91
CA GLY A 394 -13.60 -11.50 -47.08
C GLY A 394 -14.39 -12.78 -46.77
N GLU A 395 -14.18 -13.39 -45.59
CA GLU A 395 -14.98 -14.53 -45.14
C GLU A 395 -16.36 -14.08 -44.68
N LEU A 396 -16.42 -12.93 -44.00
CA LEU A 396 -17.67 -12.29 -43.58
C LEU A 396 -18.56 -11.92 -44.79
N ALA A 397 -17.94 -11.44 -45.88
CA ALA A 397 -18.63 -11.09 -47.12
C ALA A 397 -19.22 -12.31 -47.87
N ARG A 398 -18.59 -13.49 -47.75
CA ARG A 398 -19.08 -14.75 -48.35
C ARG A 398 -20.17 -15.42 -47.50
N ASP A 399 -20.32 -15.00 -46.25
CA ASP A 399 -21.23 -15.60 -45.29
C ASP A 399 -22.60 -14.87 -45.26
N GLY A 400 -23.39 -15.04 -46.31
CA GLY A 400 -24.73 -14.47 -46.42
C GLY A 400 -25.70 -14.91 -45.31
N ALA A 401 -25.45 -16.09 -44.72
CA ALA A 401 -26.25 -16.69 -43.65
C ALA A 401 -25.85 -16.19 -42.23
N ALA A 402 -24.62 -15.71 -42.02
CA ALA A 402 -24.19 -15.18 -40.72
C ALA A 402 -24.92 -13.91 -40.27
N ARG A 403 -25.58 -13.18 -41.19
CA ARG A 403 -26.36 -11.97 -40.86
C ARG A 403 -27.60 -12.26 -40.01
N SER A 404 -28.23 -13.44 -40.14
CA SER A 404 -29.40 -13.81 -39.35
C SER A 404 -29.03 -14.44 -38.00
N ALA A 405 -27.92 -15.20 -37.95
CA ALA A 405 -27.46 -15.91 -36.74
C ALA A 405 -26.53 -15.11 -35.82
N ARG A 406 -26.04 -13.94 -36.26
CA ARG A 406 -25.03 -13.10 -35.55
C ARG A 406 -23.75 -13.85 -35.16
N LEU A 407 -23.46 -14.99 -35.77
CA LEU A 407 -22.29 -15.84 -35.53
C LEU A 407 -21.68 -16.24 -36.89
N PRO A 408 -20.41 -15.90 -37.15
CA PRO A 408 -19.72 -16.33 -38.38
C PRO A 408 -19.62 -17.85 -38.48
N SER A 409 -19.63 -18.39 -39.70
CA SER A 409 -19.53 -19.84 -39.96
C SER A 409 -18.31 -20.48 -39.31
N LEU A 410 -17.16 -19.80 -39.31
CA LEU A 410 -15.94 -20.26 -38.63
C LEU A 410 -16.16 -20.44 -37.12
N ALA A 411 -16.84 -19.48 -36.48
CA ALA A 411 -17.16 -19.57 -35.06
C ALA A 411 -18.14 -20.73 -34.79
N TRP A 412 -19.17 -20.88 -35.63
CA TRP A 412 -20.14 -21.97 -35.51
C TRP A 412 -19.50 -23.36 -35.65
N GLN A 413 -18.63 -23.53 -36.66
CA GLN A 413 -17.89 -24.78 -36.86
C GLN A 413 -16.98 -25.08 -35.67
N THR A 414 -16.25 -24.07 -35.18
CA THR A 414 -15.39 -24.20 -34.00
C THR A 414 -16.18 -24.62 -32.76
N VAL A 415 -17.37 -24.03 -32.54
CA VAL A 415 -18.26 -24.42 -31.43
C VAL A 415 -18.74 -25.87 -31.61
N ARG A 416 -19.20 -26.24 -32.80
CA ARG A 416 -19.70 -27.60 -33.08
C ARG A 416 -18.62 -28.66 -32.86
N ASP A 417 -17.41 -28.40 -33.33
CA ASP A 417 -16.29 -29.33 -33.21
C ASP A 417 -15.80 -29.39 -31.75
N GLY A 418 -15.73 -28.26 -31.05
CA GLY A 418 -15.36 -28.19 -29.63
C GLY A 418 -16.31 -28.98 -28.73
N LEU A 419 -17.63 -28.87 -28.97
CA LEU A 419 -18.67 -29.58 -28.22
C LEU A 419 -18.55 -31.11 -28.27
N ARG A 420 -17.82 -31.67 -29.25
CA ARG A 420 -17.52 -33.11 -29.29
C ARG A 420 -16.51 -33.54 -28.23
N THR A 421 -15.69 -32.62 -27.73
CA THR A 421 -14.59 -32.88 -26.80
C THR A 421 -14.80 -32.28 -25.42
N GLY A 422 -15.69 -31.30 -25.28
CA GLY A 422 -15.98 -30.67 -24.00
C GLY A 422 -16.84 -29.41 -24.12
N PRO A 423 -17.10 -28.73 -23.00
CA PRO A 423 -17.86 -27.48 -23.01
C PRO A 423 -17.11 -26.39 -23.80
N VAL A 424 -17.87 -25.57 -24.53
CA VAL A 424 -17.36 -24.41 -25.26
C VAL A 424 -17.82 -23.14 -24.56
N LEU A 425 -16.87 -22.25 -24.26
CA LEU A 425 -17.17 -20.94 -23.70
C LEU A 425 -17.42 -19.93 -24.83
N VAL A 426 -18.58 -19.28 -24.79
CA VAL A 426 -18.89 -18.14 -25.66
C VAL A 426 -18.87 -16.87 -24.82
N GLN A 427 -17.95 -15.96 -25.14
CA GLN A 427 -17.81 -14.69 -24.45
C GLN A 427 -18.35 -13.54 -25.30
N VAL A 428 -19.24 -12.75 -24.70
CA VAL A 428 -19.81 -11.54 -25.32
C VAL A 428 -19.47 -10.32 -24.46
N PRO A 429 -19.33 -9.12 -25.05
CA PRO A 429 -19.15 -7.89 -24.29
C PRO A 429 -20.29 -7.70 -23.27
N ARG A 430 -19.98 -7.15 -22.10
CA ARG A 430 -21.01 -6.72 -21.15
C ARG A 430 -21.86 -5.62 -21.80
N ARG A 431 -23.17 -5.69 -21.60
CA ARG A 431 -24.13 -4.67 -22.09
C ARG A 431 -24.05 -3.40 -21.28
#